data_AF-A0A6A1R1P7-F1
#
_entry.id   AF-A0A6A1R1P7-F1
#
_cell.length_a   1.000
_cell.length_b   1.000
_cell.length_c   1.000
_cell.angle_alpha   90.00
_cell.angle_beta   90.00
_cell.angle_gamma   90.00
#
_symmetry.space_group_name_H-M   'P 1'
#
loop_
_entity.id
_entity.type
_entity.pdbx_description
1 polymer ?
#
loop_
_entity_poly.entity_id
_entity_poly.type
_entity_poly.pdbx_seq_one_letter_code
_entity_poly.pdbx_strand_id
1 'polypeptide(L)'
;MNRMFSSPSNRWIKTLEPYLLFEEARTWFHESAYRDQTLRSTSLGVRFGDQRYYSLDLSVSKPQGDRSPQNPARKLRYGLALTYQFGK
;
A
#
# COMPACT_ATOMS: atom_id res chain seq x y z
N MET A 1 6.68 -13.34 -3.86
CA MET A 1 8.00 -13.31 -3.19
C MET A 1 8.47 -11.86 -3.18
N ASN A 2 8.46 -11.19 -2.02
CA ASN A 2 9.04 -9.86 -1.86
C ASN A 2 10.52 -10.03 -1.48
N ARG A 3 11.43 -9.32 -2.16
CA ARG A 3 12.88 -9.44 -1.92
C ARG A 3 13.40 -8.12 -1.37
N MET A 4 13.97 -8.16 -0.17
CA MET A 4 14.68 -7.03 0.41
C MET A 4 16.07 -6.91 -0.21
N PHE A 5 16.42 -5.71 -0.66
CA PHE A 5 17.77 -5.35 -1.06
C PHE A 5 18.42 -4.57 0.08
N SER A 6 19.62 -4.99 0.49
CA SER A 6 20.43 -4.28 1.48
C SER A 6 21.52 -3.48 0.77
N SER A 7 21.73 -2.23 1.18
CA SER A 7 22.84 -1.39 0.74
C SER A 7 23.72 -0.99 1.95
N PRO A 8 24.70 -1.83 2.34
CA PRO A 8 25.49 -1.61 3.55
C PRO A 8 26.36 -0.36 3.53
N SER A 9 26.68 0.17 2.33
CA SER A 9 27.54 1.33 2.14
C SER A 9 26.82 2.67 2.30
N ASN A 10 25.48 2.68 2.30
CA ASN A 10 24.71 3.91 2.42
C ASN A 10 24.40 4.23 3.89
N ARG A 11 24.76 5.44 4.34
CA ARG A 11 24.61 5.88 5.73
C ARG A 11 23.15 6.03 6.14
N TRP A 12 22.28 6.35 5.17
CA TRP A 12 20.87 6.63 5.41
C TRP A 12 20.02 5.41 5.08
N ILE A 13 19.96 4.99 3.81
CA ILE A 13 19.05 3.92 3.38
C ILE A 13 19.76 2.59 3.43
N LYS A 14 19.43 1.74 4.40
CA LYS A 14 20.01 0.40 4.52
C LYS A 14 19.19 -0.65 3.80
N THR A 15 17.87 -0.47 3.72
CA THR A 15 16.97 -1.41 3.06
C THR A 15 16.13 -0.75 1.98
N LEU A 16 15.89 -1.55 0.93
CA LEU A 16 14.96 -1.27 -0.14
C LEU A 16 14.09 -2.52 -0.36
N GLU A 17 12.80 -2.39 -0.10
CA GLU A 17 11.84 -3.49 -0.21
C GLU A 17 10.75 -3.11 -1.21
N PRO A 18 10.92 -3.45 -2.50
CA PRO A 18 9.83 -3.35 -3.46
C PRO A 18 8.79 -4.44 -3.18
N TYR A 19 7.51 -4.08 -3.34
CA TYR A 19 6.41 -4.99 -3.14
C TYR A 19 5.27 -4.76 -4.14
N LEU A 20 4.52 -5.83 -4.38
CA LEU A 20 3.27 -5.85 -5.13
C LEU A 20 2.20 -6.49 -4.23
N LEU A 21 1.08 -5.81 -4.05
CA LEU A 21 -0.05 -6.28 -3.25
C LEU A 21 -1.29 -6.41 -4.12
N PHE A 22 -2.05 -7.48 -3.89
CA PHE A 22 -3.39 -7.67 -4.45
C PHE A 22 -4.36 -7.72 -3.28
N GLU A 23 -5.35 -6.85 -3.32
CA GLU A 23 -6.36 -6.71 -2.27
C GLU A 23 -7.72 -7.05 -2.88
N GLU A 24 -8.49 -7.88 -2.19
CA GLU A 24 -9.85 -8.24 -2.57
C GLU A 24 -10.71 -8.22 -1.31
N ALA A 25 -11.80 -7.47 -1.35
CA ALA A 25 -12.73 -7.30 -0.26
C ALA A 25 -14.17 -7.36 -0.79
N ARG A 26 -15.04 -8.09 -0.10
CA ARG A 26 -16.48 -8.15 -0.40
C ARG A 26 -17.24 -7.36 0.66
N THR A 27 -18.14 -6.50 0.22
CA THR A 27 -18.98 -5.68 1.10
C THR A 27 -20.45 -6.03 0.90
N TRP A 28 -21.19 -6.12 2.01
CA TRP A 28 -22.63 -6.40 2.02
C TRP A 28 -23.35 -5.18 2.59
N PHE A 29 -24.19 -4.56 1.76
CA PHE A 29 -25.04 -3.44 2.17
C PHE A 29 -26.49 -3.91 2.34
N HIS A 30 -27.17 -3.40 3.37
CA HIS A 30 -28.59 -3.67 3.60
C HIS A 30 -29.51 -2.87 2.66
N GLU A 31 -29.02 -1.78 2.06
CA GLU A 31 -29.75 -1.05 1.01
C GLU A 31 -29.60 -1.72 -0.37
N SER A 32 -30.73 -1.91 -1.04
CA SER A 32 -30.90 -2.74 -2.24
C SER A 32 -30.13 -2.29 -3.48
N ALA A 33 -29.73 -1.02 -3.58
CA ALA A 33 -29.01 -0.50 -4.75
C ALA A 33 -27.51 -0.86 -4.80
N TYR A 34 -26.93 -1.34 -3.68
CA TYR A 34 -25.50 -1.66 -3.56
C TYR A 34 -25.26 -3.04 -2.93
N ARG A 35 -26.24 -3.95 -3.05
CA ARG A 35 -26.13 -5.32 -2.56
C ARG A 35 -25.01 -6.03 -3.33
N ASP A 36 -24.03 -6.57 -2.60
CA ASP A 36 -22.86 -7.29 -3.12
C ASP A 36 -21.90 -6.46 -4.00
N GLN A 37 -21.06 -5.61 -3.37
CA GLN A 37 -19.92 -5.00 -4.08
C GLN A 37 -18.63 -5.77 -3.80
N THR A 38 -17.93 -6.14 -4.87
CA THR A 38 -16.60 -6.74 -4.79
C THR A 38 -15.54 -5.68 -5.11
N LEU A 39 -14.84 -5.23 -4.08
CA LEU A 39 -13.72 -4.30 -4.18
C LEU A 39 -12.45 -5.09 -4.45
N ARG A 40 -11.71 -4.69 -5.49
CA ARG A 40 -10.40 -5.27 -5.80
C ARG A 40 -9.42 -4.13 -6.07
N SER A 41 -8.21 -4.22 -5.56
CA SER A 41 -7.11 -3.30 -5.88
C SER A 41 -5.82 -4.05 -6.11
N THR A 42 -5.01 -3.51 -7.01
CA THR A 42 -3.59 -3.87 -7.11
C THR A 42 -2.78 -2.67 -6.66
N SER A 43 -1.79 -2.88 -5.81
CA SER A 43 -0.92 -1.85 -5.27
C SER A 43 0.54 -2.18 -5.53
N LEU A 44 1.30 -1.18 -6.00
CA LEU A 44 2.73 -1.23 -6.16
C LEU A 44 3.35 -0.28 -5.13
N GLY A 45 4.39 -0.73 -4.43
CA GLY A 45 5.04 0.12 -3.46
C GLY A 45 6.48 -0.23 -3.22
N VAL A 46 7.14 0.67 -2.51
CA VAL A 46 8.52 0.53 -2.11
C VAL A 46 8.67 1.05 -0.69
N ARG A 47 9.37 0.28 0.12
CA ARG A 47 9.72 0.67 1.49
C ARG A 47 11.22 0.85 1.63
N PHE A 48 11.58 1.96 2.26
CA PHE A 48 12.94 2.30 2.63
C PHE A 48 13.04 2.32 4.15
N GLY A 49 14.22 2.03 4.67
CA GLY A 49 14.48 2.19 6.09
C GLY A 49 15.93 1.95 6.46
N ASP A 50 16.22 2.20 7.74
CA ASP A 50 17.49 1.87 8.36
C ASP A 50 17.41 0.64 9.28
N GLN A 51 16.26 -0.05 9.26
CA GLN A 51 15.88 -1.18 10.12
C GLN A 51 15.93 -0.88 11.63
N ARG A 52 16.03 0.38 12.04
CA ARG A 52 16.19 0.74 13.45
C ARG A 52 15.34 1.95 13.86
N TYR A 53 15.58 3.10 13.27
CA TYR A 53 14.98 4.36 13.71
C TYR A 53 13.87 4.83 12.79
N TYR A 54 13.90 4.50 11.49
CA TYR A 54 12.90 5.01 10.57
C TYR A 54 12.57 4.07 9.42
N SER A 55 11.34 4.22 8.93
CA SER A 55 10.90 3.62 7.68
C SER A 55 9.98 4.59 6.92
N LEU A 56 10.19 4.66 5.60
CA LEU A 56 9.36 5.41 4.66
C LEU A 56 8.75 4.43 3.66
N ASP A 57 7.44 4.45 3.52
CA ASP A 57 6.69 3.63 2.56
C ASP A 57 6.00 4.55 1.54
N LEU A 58 6.19 4.28 0.26
CA LEU A 58 5.52 4.94 -0.84
C LEU A 58 4.75 3.90 -1.64
N SER A 59 3.47 4.16 -1.89
CA SER A 59 2.61 3.23 -2.62
C SER A 59 1.69 3.92 -3.62
N VAL A 60 1.38 3.19 -4.69
CA VAL A 60 0.40 3.56 -5.70
C VAL A 60 -0.56 2.40 -5.89
N SER A 61 -1.84 2.66 -5.71
CA SER A 61 -2.89 1.65 -5.76
C SER A 61 -3.88 1.96 -6.88
N LYS A 62 -4.20 0.95 -7.68
CA LYS A 62 -5.24 1.00 -8.71
C LYS A 62 -6.43 0.14 -8.29
N PRO A 63 -7.60 0.75 -7.99
CA PRO A 63 -8.85 0.02 -7.84
C PRO A 63 -9.27 -0.60 -9.18
N GLN A 64 -9.51 -1.90 -9.19
CA GLN A 64 -9.90 -2.71 -10.34
C GLN A 64 -11.30 -3.31 -10.19
N GLY A 65 -11.81 -3.43 -8.96
CA GLY A 65 -13.14 -3.97 -8.67
C GLY A 65 -14.29 -3.03 -9.03
N ASP A 66 -15.45 -3.30 -8.43
CA ASP A 66 -16.68 -2.56 -8.65
C ASP A 66 -16.53 -1.08 -8.28
N ARG A 67 -17.31 -0.23 -8.96
CA ARG A 67 -17.31 1.21 -8.72
C ARG A 67 -17.87 1.48 -7.32
N SER A 68 -16.98 1.76 -6.37
CA SER A 68 -17.38 2.28 -5.07
C SER A 68 -17.96 3.71 -5.22
N PRO A 69 -19.01 4.08 -4.46
CA PRO A 69 -19.55 5.43 -4.45
C PRO A 69 -18.52 6.52 -4.16
N GLN A 70 -17.48 6.23 -3.36
CA GLN A 70 -16.40 7.15 -3.04
C GLN A 70 -15.31 7.25 -4.13
N ASN A 71 -15.25 6.33 -5.10
CA ASN A 71 -14.30 6.40 -6.22
C ASN A 71 -14.88 5.81 -7.53
N PRO A 72 -15.91 6.46 -8.12
CA PRO A 72 -16.62 5.92 -9.27
C PRO A 72 -15.74 5.84 -10.53
N ALA A 73 -14.72 6.69 -10.63
CA ALA A 73 -13.79 6.73 -11.76
C ALA A 73 -12.57 5.80 -11.60
N ARG A 74 -12.49 5.01 -10.51
CA ARG A 74 -11.33 4.14 -10.22
C ARG A 74 -10.01 4.89 -10.32
N LYS A 75 -9.96 6.12 -9.78
CA LYS A 75 -8.74 6.94 -9.77
C LYS A 75 -7.64 6.21 -9.01
N LEU A 76 -6.39 6.42 -9.46
CA LEU A 76 -5.21 5.97 -8.71
C LEU A 76 -5.22 6.60 -7.32
N ARG A 77 -4.74 5.84 -6.34
CA ARG A 77 -4.56 6.29 -4.95
C ARG A 77 -3.07 6.26 -4.64
N TYR A 78 -2.59 7.29 -3.96
CA TYR A 78 -1.19 7.40 -3.55
C TYR A 78 -1.15 7.29 -2.02
N GLY A 79 -0.20 6.51 -1.51
CA GLY A 79 0.04 6.33 -0.09
C GLY A 79 1.44 6.75 0.30
N LEU A 80 1.55 7.43 1.43
CA LEU A 80 2.80 7.76 2.09
C LEU A 80 2.67 7.42 3.56
N ALA A 81 3.57 6.61 4.08
CA ALA A 81 3.67 6.34 5.51
C ALA A 81 5.10 6.59 5.98
N LEU A 82 5.24 7.35 7.06
CA LEU A 82 6.52 7.60 7.72
C LEU A 82 6.41 7.12 9.16
N THR A 83 7.30 6.21 9.54
CA THR A 83 7.44 5.76 10.92
C THR A 83 8.81 6.19 11.42
N TYR A 84 8.85 6.78 12.62
CA TYR A 84 10.07 7.16 13.30
C TYR A 84 10.00 6.75 14.77
N GLN A 85 11.02 6.05 15.25
CA GLN A 85 11.10 5.57 16.64
C GLN A 85 12.11 6.40 17.43
N PHE A 86 11.60 7.20 18.37
CA PHE A 86 12.40 7.96 19.32
C PHE A 86 12.79 7.07 20.51
N GLY A 87 13.79 6.20 20.35
CA GLY A 87 14.22 5.28 21.41
C GLY A 87 15.64 4.74 21.20
N LYS A 88 16.36 4.52 22.30
CA LYS A 88 17.77 4.09 22.34
C LYS A 88 17.91 2.58 22.15
#